data_AF-A0A4R9JHU2-F1
#
_entry.id   AF-A0A4R9JHU2-F1
#
_cell.length_a   1.000
_cell.length_b   1.000
_cell.length_c   1.000
_cell.angle_alpha   90.00
_cell.angle_beta   90.00
_cell.angle_gamma   90.00
#
_symmetry.space_group_name_H-M   'P 1'
#
loop_
_entity.id
_entity.type
_entity.pdbx_description
1 polymer ?
#
loop_
_entity_poly.entity_id
_entity_poly.type
_entity_poly.pdbx_seq_one_letter_code
_entity_poly.pdbx_strand_id
1 'polypeptide(L)'
;MNFLTKSNLVTLPARTFAIVFVLSLFASVCKTPEVKKAPVVEVKKPEPVEKVVEQQDPNLAFLESIEDGRELPESDKWKVEQYDVFTEDTFPSYAPANTAIDFAKIDYPLLNAAVFYVTSKERKTLGLRPFKYSEKCEQAAFGHAQDMVTYDFYSHTSTVNGKETLRDRLDLVGITDTYSAENIINSFGIQYQGGRAVFTPLQNGGPFFSYTKAGSPIPNHTYLSLAKAVVEIWFNSPGHRKNILNPEFTYMGAGTSFYKDKKFYDIDKVKAVQVFTAKP
;
A
#
# COMPACT_ATOMS: atom_id res chain seq x y z
N MET A 1 -7.20 25.11 -71.52
CA MET A 1 -5.91 24.78 -72.15
C MET A 1 -5.11 23.95 -71.16
N ASN A 2 -4.61 22.81 -71.60
CA ASN A 2 -3.97 21.73 -70.82
C ASN A 2 -2.68 22.12 -70.07
N PHE A 3 -2.34 21.29 -69.07
CA PHE A 3 -1.07 20.56 -68.82
C PHE A 3 -0.78 20.50 -67.31
N LEU A 4 -1.03 19.37 -66.63
CA LEU A 4 -0.15 18.22 -66.39
C LEU A 4 1.17 18.54 -65.65
N THR A 5 1.38 17.92 -64.48
CA THR A 5 2.59 17.13 -64.22
C THR A 5 2.36 16.11 -63.09
N LYS A 6 3.05 14.97 -63.24
CA LYS A 6 2.81 13.64 -62.68
C LYS A 6 3.27 13.49 -61.22
N SER A 7 2.55 12.67 -60.46
CA SER A 7 3.01 12.04 -59.22
C SER A 7 3.77 10.74 -59.53
N ASN A 8 4.91 10.54 -58.87
CA ASN A 8 5.66 9.27 -58.89
C ASN A 8 5.35 8.49 -57.60
N LEU A 9 4.62 7.38 -57.72
CA LEU A 9 4.62 6.31 -56.72
C LEU A 9 5.77 5.35 -57.05
N VAL A 10 6.61 5.05 -56.07
CA VAL A 10 7.58 3.94 -56.12
C VAL A 10 6.94 2.72 -55.46
N THR A 11 6.75 1.66 -56.23
CA THR A 11 6.31 0.34 -55.79
C THR A 11 7.52 -0.52 -55.41
N LEU A 12 7.44 -1.22 -54.26
CA LEU A 12 8.37 -2.27 -53.87
C LEU A 12 7.83 -3.64 -54.31
N PRO A 13 8.68 -4.58 -54.80
CA PRO A 13 8.22 -5.86 -55.31
C PRO A 13 7.97 -6.88 -54.18
N ALA A 14 6.91 -7.67 -54.33
CA ALA A 14 6.66 -8.86 -53.52
C ALA A 14 7.67 -9.96 -53.87
N ARG A 15 8.31 -10.55 -52.85
CA ARG A 15 9.13 -11.77 -53.01
C ARG A 15 8.41 -12.96 -52.40
N THR A 16 7.99 -13.86 -53.27
CA THR A 16 7.50 -15.21 -53.00
C THR A 16 8.65 -16.08 -52.51
N PHE A 17 8.51 -16.77 -51.38
CA PHE A 17 9.39 -17.88 -51.00
C PHE A 17 8.65 -19.20 -51.22
N ALA A 18 9.18 -20.02 -52.12
CA ALA A 18 8.75 -21.38 -52.37
C ALA A 18 9.28 -22.30 -51.26
N ILE A 19 8.40 -23.09 -50.65
CA ILE A 19 8.75 -24.14 -49.69
C ILE A 19 8.98 -25.43 -50.49
N VAL A 20 10.22 -25.93 -50.48
CA VAL A 20 10.58 -27.23 -51.04
C VAL A 20 10.28 -28.31 -50.01
N PHE A 21 9.38 -29.24 -50.35
CA PHE A 21 9.12 -30.46 -49.60
C PHE A 21 10.19 -31.51 -49.92
N VAL A 22 10.96 -31.94 -48.93
CA VAL A 22 11.82 -33.12 -49.02
C VAL A 22 11.15 -34.23 -48.21
N LEU A 23 10.55 -35.20 -48.90
CA LEU A 23 10.13 -36.48 -48.30
C LEU A 23 11.38 -37.32 -48.02
N SER A 24 11.58 -37.69 -46.75
CA SER A 24 12.42 -38.83 -46.39
C SER A 24 11.63 -39.75 -45.46
N LEU A 25 11.38 -40.97 -45.96
CA LEU A 25 10.82 -42.07 -45.19
C LEU A 25 11.89 -42.59 -44.21
N PHE A 26 11.57 -42.62 -42.93
CA PHE A 26 12.11 -43.62 -42.01
C PHE A 26 10.97 -44.18 -41.16
N ALA A 27 10.61 -45.43 -41.41
CA ALA A 27 9.79 -46.22 -40.51
C ALA A 27 10.64 -46.58 -39.29
N SER A 28 10.21 -46.14 -38.11
CA SER A 28 10.71 -46.70 -36.85
C SER A 28 9.51 -47.05 -35.96
N VAL A 29 9.51 -48.29 -35.53
CA VAL A 29 8.46 -48.96 -34.78
C VAL A 29 8.23 -48.26 -33.44
N CYS A 30 6.98 -47.89 -33.16
CA CYS A 30 6.55 -47.49 -31.82
C CYS A 30 6.86 -48.60 -30.80
N LYS A 31 7.70 -48.29 -29.82
CA LYS A 31 7.58 -48.86 -28.47
C LYS A 31 7.41 -47.71 -27.49
N THR A 32 6.22 -47.56 -26.96
CA THR A 32 5.95 -46.74 -25.77
C THR A 32 6.75 -47.31 -24.60
N PRO A 33 7.44 -46.47 -23.80
CA PRO A 33 8.12 -46.94 -22.61
C PRO A 33 7.08 -47.28 -21.55
N GLU A 34 7.26 -48.44 -20.91
CA GLU A 34 6.43 -48.88 -19.80
C GLU A 34 6.75 -48.00 -18.57
N VAL A 35 5.78 -47.18 -18.16
CA VAL A 35 5.90 -46.34 -16.97
C VAL A 35 5.79 -47.23 -15.74
N LYS A 36 6.91 -47.48 -15.06
CA LYS A 36 6.89 -48.09 -13.72
C LYS A 36 6.17 -47.13 -12.78
N LYS A 37 4.99 -47.54 -12.29
CA LYS A 37 4.29 -46.82 -11.22
C LYS A 37 5.18 -46.82 -9.97
N ALA A 38 5.55 -45.63 -9.50
CA ALA A 38 6.11 -45.49 -8.16
C ALA A 38 5.08 -45.98 -7.12
N PRO A 39 5.53 -46.59 -6.01
CA PRO A 39 4.62 -47.03 -4.97
C PRO A 39 3.87 -45.82 -4.39
N VAL A 40 2.55 -45.94 -4.30
CA VAL A 40 1.70 -44.98 -3.62
C VAL A 40 2.05 -45.05 -2.14
N VAL A 41 2.72 -44.02 -1.64
CA VAL A 41 2.84 -43.80 -0.20
C VAL A 41 1.46 -43.32 0.27
N GLU A 42 0.75 -44.16 1.02
CA GLU A 42 -0.45 -43.72 1.75
C GLU A 42 -0.02 -42.63 2.74
N VAL A 43 -0.26 -41.38 2.39
CA VAL A 43 -0.16 -40.27 3.31
C VAL A 43 -1.31 -40.43 4.31
N LYS A 44 -1.01 -40.87 5.52
CA LYS A 44 -1.97 -40.84 6.63
C LYS A 44 -2.57 -39.43 6.72
N LYS A 45 -3.90 -39.35 6.68
CA LYS A 45 -4.65 -38.11 6.89
C LYS A 45 -4.17 -37.49 8.22
N PRO A 46 -3.76 -36.21 8.25
CA PRO A 46 -3.38 -35.58 9.51
C PRO A 46 -4.59 -35.65 10.46
N GLU A 47 -4.36 -36.11 11.67
CA GLU A 47 -5.35 -36.02 12.75
C GLU A 47 -5.68 -34.52 12.97
N PRO A 48 -6.93 -34.19 13.31
CA PRO A 48 -7.28 -32.81 13.59
C PRO A 48 -6.42 -32.35 14.76
N VAL A 49 -5.55 -31.36 14.51
CA VAL A 49 -4.90 -30.63 15.60
C VAL A 49 -6.02 -29.93 16.33
N GLU A 50 -6.36 -30.44 17.51
CA GLU A 50 -7.23 -29.74 18.45
C GLU A 50 -6.62 -28.36 18.66
N LYS A 51 -7.36 -27.31 18.26
CA LYS A 51 -6.95 -25.96 18.60
C LYS A 51 -6.95 -25.90 20.12
N VAL A 52 -5.78 -25.90 20.73
CA VAL A 52 -5.61 -25.36 22.06
C VAL A 52 -5.89 -23.87 21.91
N VAL A 53 -7.17 -23.50 22.02
CA VAL A 53 -7.56 -22.14 22.31
C VAL A 53 -7.15 -21.96 23.76
N GLU A 54 -5.91 -21.52 23.96
CA GLU A 54 -5.52 -20.97 25.24
C GLU A 54 -6.50 -19.82 25.49
N GLN A 55 -7.40 -19.99 26.45
CA GLN A 55 -8.28 -18.91 26.88
C GLN A 55 -7.37 -17.82 27.42
N GLN A 56 -7.06 -16.83 26.59
CA GLN A 56 -6.42 -15.61 27.05
C GLN A 56 -7.29 -15.07 28.18
N ASP A 57 -6.69 -14.95 29.36
CA ASP A 57 -7.33 -14.37 30.53
C ASP A 57 -7.88 -12.99 30.11
N PRO A 58 -9.20 -12.76 30.22
CA PRO A 58 -9.80 -11.49 29.82
C PRO A 58 -9.23 -10.29 30.59
N ASN A 59 -8.61 -10.51 31.76
CA ASN A 59 -7.87 -9.45 32.46
C ASN A 59 -6.50 -9.17 31.83
N LEU A 60 -5.85 -10.14 31.16
CA LEU A 60 -4.62 -9.91 30.41
C LEU A 60 -4.89 -9.15 29.11
N ALA A 61 -5.99 -9.49 28.41
CA ALA A 61 -6.44 -8.72 27.24
C ALA A 61 -6.85 -7.29 27.62
N PHE A 62 -7.40 -7.09 28.83
CA PHE A 62 -7.65 -5.77 29.40
C PHE A 62 -6.37 -5.03 29.80
N LEU A 63 -5.33 -5.72 30.29
CA LEU A 63 -4.04 -5.09 30.61
C LEU A 63 -3.20 -4.80 29.35
N GLU A 64 -3.27 -5.64 28.31
CA GLU A 64 -2.74 -5.33 26.96
C GLU A 64 -3.54 -4.21 26.29
N SER A 65 -4.80 -4.01 26.67
CA SER A 65 -5.60 -2.85 26.23
C SER A 65 -5.09 -1.50 26.79
N ILE A 66 -4.16 -1.53 27.75
CA ILE A 66 -3.44 -0.35 28.27
C ILE A 66 -2.23 0.00 27.36
N GLU A 67 -1.74 -0.92 26.51
CA GLU A 67 -0.74 -0.67 25.44
C GLU A 67 -1.30 -0.99 24.04
N ASP A 68 -2.57 -0.70 23.77
CA ASP A 68 -3.25 -1.21 22.56
C ASP A 68 -2.86 -0.48 21.23
N GLY A 69 -1.85 0.39 21.24
CA GLY A 69 -1.42 1.11 20.02
C GLY A 69 -2.37 2.23 19.57
N ARG A 70 -3.41 2.58 20.33
CA ARG A 70 -4.21 3.80 20.07
C ARG A 70 -3.49 5.08 20.48
N GLU A 71 -2.56 5.02 21.42
CA GLU A 71 -1.83 6.23 21.85
C GLU A 71 -0.98 6.76 20.68
N LEU A 72 -1.29 7.98 20.26
CA LEU A 72 -0.52 8.66 19.24
C LEU A 72 0.85 9.03 19.84
N PRO A 73 1.96 8.71 19.16
CA PRO A 73 3.28 9.05 19.67
C PRO A 73 3.48 10.56 19.68
N GLU A 74 4.29 11.05 20.60
CA GLU A 74 4.67 12.46 20.65
C GLU A 74 5.45 12.89 19.40
N SER A 75 5.26 14.15 19.01
CA SER A 75 5.99 14.78 17.91
C SER A 75 6.48 16.16 18.28
N ASP A 76 7.74 16.44 17.96
CA ASP A 76 8.32 17.79 18.09
C ASP A 76 7.97 18.67 16.87
N LYS A 77 7.45 18.09 15.79
CA LYS A 77 7.20 18.77 14.50
C LYS A 77 5.73 18.89 14.15
N TRP A 78 4.83 18.19 14.84
CA TRP A 78 3.41 18.27 14.59
C TRP A 78 2.61 18.09 15.88
N LYS A 79 1.89 19.12 16.29
CA LYS A 79 0.96 19.08 17.42
C LYS A 79 -0.48 19.17 16.92
N VAL A 80 -1.41 18.62 17.71
CA VAL A 80 -2.83 18.50 17.33
C VAL A 80 -3.47 19.86 17.01
N GLU A 81 -3.06 20.93 17.70
CA GLU A 81 -3.55 22.29 17.50
C GLU A 81 -3.19 22.85 16.12
N GLN A 82 -2.18 22.27 15.45
CA GLN A 82 -1.82 22.68 14.09
C GLN A 82 -2.91 22.33 13.06
N TYR A 83 -3.81 21.41 13.37
CA TYR A 83 -4.98 21.14 12.52
C TYR A 83 -5.95 22.34 12.42
N ASP A 84 -5.94 23.25 13.40
CA ASP A 84 -6.71 24.50 13.37
C ASP A 84 -5.97 25.65 12.65
N VAL A 85 -4.68 25.49 12.40
CA VAL A 85 -3.81 26.50 11.79
C VAL A 85 -3.65 26.26 10.29
N PHE A 86 -3.45 25.00 9.90
CA PHE A 86 -3.20 24.63 8.50
C PHE A 86 -4.46 24.19 7.78
N THR A 87 -4.45 24.42 6.47
CA THR A 87 -5.44 23.94 5.50
C THR A 87 -4.74 23.06 4.47
N GLU A 88 -5.53 22.35 3.67
CA GLU A 88 -5.06 21.56 2.52
C GLU A 88 -4.27 22.38 1.48
N ASP A 89 -4.42 23.71 1.47
CA ASP A 89 -3.64 24.61 0.61
C ASP A 89 -2.34 25.10 1.25
N THR A 90 -2.28 25.22 2.57
CA THR A 90 -1.14 25.81 3.29
C THR A 90 -0.19 24.77 3.85
N PHE A 91 -0.69 23.58 4.21
CA PHE A 91 0.14 22.47 4.71
C PHE A 91 1.28 22.06 3.77
N PRO A 92 1.12 22.03 2.42
CA PRO A 92 2.23 21.71 1.52
C PRO A 92 3.45 22.64 1.66
N SER A 93 3.26 23.86 2.15
CA SER A 93 4.33 24.83 2.41
C SER A 93 4.96 24.66 3.80
N TYR A 94 4.46 23.76 4.63
CA TYR A 94 5.01 23.50 5.96
C TYR A 94 6.40 22.85 5.84
N ALA A 95 7.43 23.54 6.31
CA ALA A 95 8.81 23.12 6.09
C ALA A 95 9.12 21.70 6.62
N PRO A 96 8.70 21.29 7.83
CA PRO A 96 8.89 19.92 8.30
C PRO A 96 8.30 18.85 7.38
N ALA A 97 7.13 19.09 6.78
CA ALA A 97 6.50 18.14 5.86
C ALA A 97 7.35 17.90 4.58
N ASN A 98 8.23 18.83 4.24
CA ASN A 98 9.12 18.72 3.08
C ASN A 98 10.50 18.14 3.42
N THR A 99 10.72 17.68 4.66
CA THR A 99 11.96 16.99 5.04
C THR A 99 11.91 15.50 4.69
N ALA A 100 13.04 14.94 4.27
CA ALA A 100 13.16 13.50 4.01
C ALA A 100 12.89 12.69 5.30
N ILE A 101 12.20 11.56 5.17
CA ILE A 101 11.90 10.67 6.29
C ILE A 101 13.17 9.91 6.65
N ASP A 102 13.54 9.99 7.93
CA ASP A 102 14.44 9.05 8.57
C ASP A 102 13.60 7.88 9.11
N PHE A 103 13.67 6.73 8.44
CA PHE A 103 12.89 5.55 8.82
C PHE A 103 13.35 4.91 10.15
N ALA A 104 14.51 5.32 10.69
CA ALA A 104 14.91 4.94 12.05
C ALA A 104 14.24 5.80 13.13
N LYS A 105 13.73 6.98 12.77
CA LYS A 105 13.10 7.94 13.69
C LYS A 105 11.97 8.71 13.00
N ILE A 106 10.91 7.99 12.67
CA ILE A 106 9.74 8.54 11.97
C ILE A 106 8.94 9.41 12.92
N ASP A 107 8.52 10.57 12.42
CA ASP A 107 7.53 11.43 13.07
C ASP A 107 6.12 11.05 12.56
N TYR A 108 5.47 10.10 13.24
CA TYR A 108 4.18 9.58 12.80
C TYR A 108 3.07 10.64 12.78
N PRO A 109 2.92 11.54 13.77
CA PRO A 109 1.90 12.58 13.72
C PRO A 109 2.07 13.50 12.51
N LEU A 110 3.31 13.86 12.15
CA LEU A 110 3.57 14.64 10.94
C LEU A 110 3.23 13.87 9.66
N LEU A 111 3.53 12.57 9.59
CA LEU A 111 3.18 11.74 8.43
C LEU A 111 1.67 11.56 8.28
N ASN A 112 0.98 11.29 9.39
CA ASN A 112 -0.47 11.16 9.46
C ASN A 112 -1.16 12.45 9.03
N ALA A 113 -0.68 13.60 9.51
CA ALA A 113 -1.16 14.92 9.07
C ALA A 113 -0.97 15.15 7.58
N ALA A 114 0.18 14.76 7.03
CA ALA A 114 0.42 14.86 5.60
C ALA A 114 -0.57 14.03 4.79
N VAL A 115 -0.88 12.79 5.22
CA VAL A 115 -1.91 11.96 4.59
C VAL A 115 -3.29 12.61 4.68
N PHE A 116 -3.66 13.14 5.85
CA PHE A 116 -4.92 13.86 6.05
C PHE A 116 -5.07 15.04 5.08
N TYR A 117 -4.09 15.95 5.04
CA TYR A 117 -4.19 17.16 4.21
C TYR A 117 -4.14 16.88 2.71
N VAL A 118 -3.33 15.92 2.26
CA VAL A 118 -3.32 15.51 0.85
C VAL A 118 -4.67 14.90 0.47
N THR A 119 -5.28 14.10 1.33
CA THR A 119 -6.61 13.52 1.07
C THR A 119 -7.70 14.60 1.02
N SER A 120 -7.67 15.55 1.97
CA SER A 120 -8.57 16.70 1.98
C SER A 120 -8.40 17.59 0.75
N LYS A 121 -7.17 17.72 0.23
CA LYS A 121 -6.88 18.44 -1.02
C LYS A 121 -7.58 17.81 -2.21
N GLU A 122 -7.57 16.48 -2.32
CA GLU A 122 -8.27 15.75 -3.41
C GLU A 122 -9.80 15.96 -3.39
N ARG A 123 -10.39 16.10 -2.20
CA ARG A 123 -11.81 16.47 -2.08
C ARG A 123 -12.07 17.89 -2.56
N LYS A 124 -11.24 18.83 -2.11
CA LYS A 124 -11.38 20.24 -2.47
C LYS A 124 -11.23 20.50 -3.97
N THR A 125 -10.26 19.85 -4.62
CA THR A 125 -10.06 19.97 -6.08
C THR A 125 -11.27 19.53 -6.88
N LEU A 126 -12.13 18.69 -6.31
CA LEU A 126 -13.39 18.22 -6.91
C LEU A 126 -14.64 18.92 -6.35
N GLY A 127 -14.48 20.02 -5.60
CA GLY A 127 -15.59 20.80 -5.06
C GLY A 127 -16.28 20.18 -3.84
N LEU A 128 -15.73 19.12 -3.26
CA LEU A 128 -16.18 18.57 -1.99
C LEU A 128 -15.56 19.34 -0.82
N ARG A 129 -16.26 19.34 0.32
CA ARG A 129 -15.71 19.91 1.55
C ARG A 129 -14.49 19.08 2.00
N PRO A 130 -13.36 19.72 2.36
CA PRO A 130 -12.28 19.08 3.10
C PRO A 130 -12.80 18.36 4.33
N PHE A 131 -12.09 17.32 4.77
CA PHE A 131 -12.44 16.64 6.02
C PHE A 131 -12.15 17.54 7.22
N LYS A 132 -12.91 17.33 8.30
CA LYS A 132 -12.52 17.75 9.63
C LYS A 132 -11.62 16.69 10.24
N TYR A 133 -10.58 17.12 10.92
CA TYR A 133 -9.72 16.21 11.67
C TYR A 133 -10.52 15.55 12.82
N SER A 134 -10.27 14.26 13.05
CA SER A 134 -10.75 13.53 14.23
C SER A 134 -9.60 12.72 14.82
N GLU A 135 -9.17 13.10 16.02
CA GLU A 135 -8.14 12.39 16.79
C GLU A 135 -8.52 10.94 17.02
N LYS A 136 -9.79 10.67 17.37
CA LYS A 136 -10.30 9.30 17.55
C LYS A 136 -10.20 8.46 16.29
N CYS A 137 -10.50 9.04 15.11
CA CYS A 137 -10.28 8.35 13.84
C CYS A 137 -8.79 8.10 13.60
N GLU A 138 -7.91 9.02 14.00
CA GLU A 138 -6.45 8.85 13.89
C GLU A 138 -5.96 7.70 14.78
N GLN A 139 -6.38 7.66 16.04
CA GLN A 139 -6.08 6.60 16.99
C GLN A 139 -6.50 5.22 16.46
N ALA A 140 -7.72 5.10 15.91
CA ALA A 140 -8.21 3.85 15.32
C ALA A 140 -7.42 3.45 14.06
N ALA A 141 -7.07 4.41 13.21
CA ALA A 141 -6.29 4.16 12.00
C ALA A 141 -4.84 3.76 12.33
N PHE A 142 -4.22 4.45 13.30
CA PHE A 142 -2.84 4.22 13.71
C PHE A 142 -2.69 2.88 14.41
N GLY A 143 -3.58 2.55 15.35
CA GLY A 143 -3.61 1.25 16.00
C GLY A 143 -3.73 0.11 14.98
N HIS A 144 -4.61 0.23 13.97
CA HIS A 144 -4.71 -0.82 12.93
C HIS A 144 -3.47 -0.91 12.03
N ALA A 145 -2.84 0.22 11.72
CA ALA A 145 -1.58 0.22 10.98
C ALA A 145 -0.48 -0.50 11.77
N GLN A 146 -0.41 -0.27 13.08
CA GLN A 146 0.51 -0.94 14.00
C GLN A 146 0.19 -2.43 14.16
N ASP A 147 -1.08 -2.81 14.31
CA ASP A 147 -1.50 -4.21 14.37
C ASP A 147 -1.02 -4.95 13.12
N MET A 148 -1.28 -4.40 11.94
CA MET A 148 -0.85 -5.00 10.67
C MET A 148 0.67 -5.19 10.63
N VAL A 149 1.47 -4.25 11.13
CA VAL A 149 2.94 -4.38 11.18
C VAL A 149 3.37 -5.41 12.22
N THR A 150 2.85 -5.32 13.44
CA THR A 150 3.26 -6.12 14.60
C THR A 150 2.94 -7.59 14.41
N TYR A 151 1.76 -7.90 13.87
CA TYR A 151 1.26 -9.26 13.69
C TYR A 151 1.42 -9.77 12.24
N ASP A 152 2.21 -9.08 11.41
CA ASP A 152 2.54 -9.45 10.02
C ASP A 152 1.33 -9.86 9.15
N PHE A 153 0.29 -9.02 9.12
CA PHE A 153 -0.87 -9.22 8.24
C PHE A 153 -1.20 -7.98 7.42
N TYR A 154 -2.06 -8.13 6.41
CA TYR A 154 -2.55 -7.03 5.58
C TYR A 154 -4.02 -7.27 5.24
N SER A 155 -4.92 -6.66 6.01
CA SER A 155 -6.36 -6.89 5.93
C SER A 155 -7.13 -5.78 6.62
N HIS A 156 -8.38 -5.55 6.20
CA HIS A 156 -9.34 -4.73 6.95
C HIS A 156 -9.76 -5.40 8.27
N THR A 157 -9.67 -6.74 8.31
CA THR A 157 -9.95 -7.54 9.49
C THR A 157 -8.67 -7.74 10.30
N SER A 158 -8.62 -7.21 11.52
CA SER A 158 -7.49 -7.41 12.44
C SER A 158 -7.44 -8.86 12.95
N THR A 159 -6.24 -9.34 13.27
CA THR A 159 -6.03 -10.62 13.97
C THR A 159 -6.01 -10.44 15.50
N VAL A 160 -6.11 -9.20 15.98
CA VAL A 160 -6.11 -8.87 17.41
C VAL A 160 -7.53 -9.00 17.95
N ASN A 161 -7.67 -9.77 19.02
CA ASN A 161 -8.97 -10.03 19.66
C ASN A 161 -9.61 -8.71 20.15
N GLY A 162 -10.87 -8.47 19.79
CA GLY A 162 -11.60 -7.24 20.13
C GLY A 162 -11.30 -6.03 19.23
N LYS A 163 -10.56 -6.22 18.13
CA LYS A 163 -10.24 -5.19 17.13
C LYS A 163 -10.49 -5.65 15.69
N GLU A 164 -11.15 -6.79 15.52
CA GLU A 164 -11.27 -7.50 14.26
C GLU A 164 -11.86 -6.61 13.19
N THR A 165 -12.97 -5.92 13.46
CA THR A 165 -13.63 -5.05 12.49
C THR A 165 -13.32 -3.57 12.73
N LEU A 166 -13.54 -2.74 11.70
CA LEU A 166 -13.51 -1.28 11.87
C LEU A 166 -14.46 -0.82 12.99
N ARG A 167 -15.61 -1.51 13.15
CA ARG A 167 -16.58 -1.19 14.20
C ARG A 167 -15.96 -1.38 15.59
N ASP A 168 -15.32 -2.52 15.83
CA ASP A 168 -14.66 -2.82 17.10
C ASP A 168 -13.58 -1.78 17.42
N ARG A 169 -12.76 -1.42 16.42
CA ARG A 169 -11.72 -0.38 16.59
C ARG A 169 -12.29 1.00 16.87
N LEU A 170 -13.43 1.36 16.27
CA LEU A 170 -14.12 2.62 16.53
C LEU A 170 -14.80 2.64 17.91
N ASP A 171 -15.34 1.51 18.37
CA ASP A 171 -15.88 1.34 19.73
C ASP A 171 -14.81 1.63 20.79
N LEU A 172 -13.60 1.11 20.59
CA LEU A 172 -12.46 1.32 21.50
C LEU A 172 -12.05 2.79 21.66
N VAL A 173 -12.20 3.63 20.63
CA VAL A 173 -11.90 5.07 20.70
C VAL A 173 -13.15 5.91 21.05
N GLY A 174 -14.27 5.24 21.35
CA GLY A 174 -15.52 5.89 21.73
C GLY A 174 -16.21 6.63 20.59
N ILE A 175 -16.15 6.10 19.36
CA ILE A 175 -16.97 6.54 18.21
C ILE A 175 -18.10 5.53 18.02
N THR A 176 -19.33 5.88 18.37
CA THR A 176 -20.52 5.01 18.25
C THR A 176 -21.53 5.48 17.19
N ASP A 177 -22.30 4.53 16.65
CA ASP A 177 -23.47 4.79 15.79
C ASP A 177 -23.25 5.77 14.62
N THR A 178 -22.14 5.58 13.91
CA THR A 178 -21.76 6.41 12.76
C THR A 178 -21.53 5.57 11.52
N TYR A 179 -21.95 6.10 10.37
CA TYR A 179 -21.53 5.55 9.08
C TYR A 179 -20.03 5.81 8.92
N SER A 180 -19.29 4.75 8.63
CA SER A 180 -17.83 4.77 8.59
C SER A 180 -17.27 3.92 7.45
N ALA A 181 -16.04 4.21 7.06
CA ALA A 181 -15.28 3.41 6.10
C ALA A 181 -13.79 3.46 6.40
N GLU A 182 -13.06 2.51 5.81
CA GLU A 182 -11.62 2.40 5.93
C GLU A 182 -10.97 2.23 4.55
N ASN A 183 -9.81 2.86 4.36
CA ASN A 183 -8.86 2.51 3.31
C ASN A 183 -7.57 2.01 3.95
N ILE A 184 -6.93 0.98 3.37
CA ILE A 184 -5.60 0.49 3.79
C ILE A 184 -4.66 0.41 2.58
N ILE A 185 -3.36 0.60 2.79
CA ILE A 185 -2.33 0.41 1.76
C ILE A 185 -1.00 -0.01 2.39
N ASN A 186 -0.13 -0.62 1.59
CA ASN A 186 1.31 -0.56 1.82
C ASN A 186 1.98 0.31 0.73
N SER A 187 3.03 1.02 1.08
CA SER A 187 3.81 1.83 0.14
C SER A 187 5.29 1.73 0.43
N PHE A 188 6.12 2.00 -0.58
CA PHE A 188 7.57 2.07 -0.43
C PHE A 188 7.98 3.37 0.25
N GLY A 189 9.02 3.30 1.09
CA GLY A 189 9.61 4.46 1.75
C GLY A 189 10.49 5.30 0.82
N ILE A 190 10.94 4.72 -0.30
CA ILE A 190 11.74 5.40 -1.33
C ILE A 190 10.86 5.92 -2.48
N GLN A 191 11.34 6.94 -3.18
CA GLN A 191 10.70 7.58 -4.35
C GLN A 191 10.76 6.70 -5.60
N TYR A 192 10.20 5.50 -5.49
CA TYR A 192 10.13 4.52 -6.58
C TYR A 192 9.09 4.93 -7.62
N GLN A 193 9.50 4.92 -8.88
CA GLN A 193 8.64 5.16 -10.04
C GLN A 193 8.05 3.83 -10.49
N GLY A 194 6.77 3.60 -10.19
CA GLY A 194 6.04 2.40 -10.57
C GLY A 194 6.23 2.04 -12.05
N GLY A 195 6.60 0.79 -12.32
CA GLY A 195 6.81 0.28 -13.68
C GLY A 195 8.21 0.53 -14.25
N ARG A 196 9.07 1.30 -13.58
CA ARG A 196 10.47 1.49 -13.98
C ARG A 196 11.34 0.41 -13.36
N ALA A 197 12.14 -0.29 -14.17
CA ALA A 197 13.08 -1.27 -13.64
C ALA A 197 14.12 -0.61 -12.70
N VAL A 198 14.49 -1.33 -11.65
CA VAL A 198 15.50 -0.92 -10.66
C VAL A 198 16.56 -1.99 -10.51
N PHE A 199 17.77 -1.57 -10.17
CA PHE A 199 18.84 -2.44 -9.71
C PHE A 199 18.68 -2.65 -8.20
N THR A 200 18.75 -3.91 -7.77
CA THR A 200 18.59 -4.31 -6.37
C THR A 200 19.87 -4.06 -5.57
N PRO A 201 19.80 -4.10 -4.24
CA PRO A 201 20.98 -4.05 -3.38
C PRO A 201 22.10 -5.03 -3.79
N LEU A 202 21.72 -6.27 -4.13
CA LEU A 202 22.67 -7.29 -4.59
C LEU A 202 23.36 -6.91 -5.90
N GLN A 203 22.62 -6.32 -6.85
CA GLN A 203 23.18 -5.92 -8.15
C GLN A 203 24.04 -4.65 -8.06
N ASN A 204 23.78 -3.82 -7.06
CA ASN A 204 24.53 -2.60 -6.78
C ASN A 204 25.75 -2.81 -5.88
N GLY A 205 25.83 -3.94 -5.17
CA GLY A 205 26.90 -4.19 -4.20
C GLY A 205 26.77 -3.33 -2.93
N GLY A 206 25.56 -2.88 -2.59
CA GLY A 206 25.30 -2.02 -1.41
C GLY A 206 23.81 -1.99 -1.05
N PRO A 207 23.42 -1.48 0.14
CA PRO A 207 22.07 -1.60 0.68
C PRO A 207 21.08 -0.59 0.07
N PHE A 208 21.01 -0.48 -1.26
CA PHE A 208 20.15 0.49 -1.93
C PHE A 208 19.64 0.03 -3.30
N PHE A 209 18.47 0.55 -3.65
CA PHE A 209 17.92 0.46 -5.00
C PHE A 209 18.36 1.66 -5.83
N SER A 210 18.56 1.48 -7.14
CA SER A 210 18.91 2.55 -8.08
C SER A 210 18.30 2.30 -9.45
N TYR A 211 18.15 3.34 -10.27
CA TYR A 211 17.64 3.19 -11.65
C TYR A 211 18.72 2.78 -12.66
N THR A 212 20.00 2.80 -12.26
CA THR A 212 21.14 2.36 -13.07
C THR A 212 22.06 1.47 -12.23
N LYS A 213 22.80 0.56 -12.86
CA LYS A 213 23.70 -0.36 -12.17
C LYS A 213 24.77 0.41 -11.39
N ALA A 214 24.89 0.13 -10.09
CA ALA A 214 25.77 0.85 -9.16
C ALA A 214 25.59 2.38 -9.24
N GLY A 215 24.37 2.83 -9.55
CA GLY A 215 24.00 4.23 -9.67
C GLY A 215 23.73 4.88 -8.31
N SER A 216 23.20 6.10 -8.35
CA SER A 216 22.77 6.79 -7.13
C SER A 216 21.55 6.09 -6.49
N PRO A 217 21.48 5.99 -5.16
CA PRO A 217 20.31 5.49 -4.45
C PRO A 217 19.04 6.26 -4.82
N ILE A 218 17.92 5.55 -4.99
CA ILE A 218 16.60 6.18 -5.02
C ILE A 218 16.38 6.80 -3.62
N PRO A 219 16.13 8.12 -3.54
CA PRO A 219 16.04 8.78 -2.24
C PRO A 219 14.78 8.35 -1.49
N ASN A 220 14.83 8.44 -0.16
CA ASN A 220 13.64 8.35 0.68
C ASN A 220 12.63 9.44 0.30
N HIS A 221 11.36 9.15 0.52
CA HIS A 221 10.32 10.17 0.46
C HIS A 221 10.50 11.23 1.55
N THR A 222 9.97 12.42 1.29
CA THR A 222 9.61 13.37 2.35
C THR A 222 8.26 12.98 2.94
N TYR A 223 7.90 13.54 4.10
CA TYR A 223 6.56 13.31 4.66
C TYR A 223 5.45 13.63 3.64
N LEU A 224 5.55 14.79 2.99
CA LEU A 224 4.60 15.22 1.96
C LEU A 224 4.64 14.34 0.71
N SER A 225 5.82 13.94 0.22
CA SER A 225 5.89 13.13 -1.00
C SER A 225 5.46 11.68 -0.77
N LEU A 226 5.67 11.12 0.42
CA LEU A 226 5.11 9.81 0.79
C LEU A 226 3.59 9.87 0.87
N ALA A 227 3.04 10.88 1.54
CA ALA A 227 1.60 11.08 1.63
C ALA A 227 0.96 11.22 0.25
N LYS A 228 1.57 11.99 -0.67
CA LYS A 228 1.13 12.08 -2.07
C LYS A 228 1.14 10.73 -2.77
N ALA A 229 2.23 9.96 -2.67
CA ALA A 229 2.33 8.65 -3.29
C ALA A 229 1.25 7.68 -2.74
N VAL A 230 1.04 7.67 -1.43
CA VAL A 230 0.01 6.86 -0.76
C VAL A 230 -1.41 7.25 -1.22
N VAL A 231 -1.73 8.54 -1.18
CA VAL A 231 -3.07 9.03 -1.57
C VAL A 231 -3.31 8.85 -3.06
N GLU A 232 -2.31 9.02 -3.92
CA GLU A 232 -2.43 8.76 -5.36
C GLU A 232 -2.82 7.31 -5.66
N ILE A 233 -2.23 6.33 -4.94
CA ILE A 233 -2.57 4.92 -5.14
C ILE A 233 -4.02 4.64 -4.70
N TRP A 234 -4.45 5.16 -3.55
CA TRP A 234 -5.85 5.06 -3.13
C TRP A 234 -6.78 5.75 -4.13
N PHE A 235 -6.41 6.94 -4.57
CA PHE A 235 -7.20 7.69 -5.51
C PHE A 235 -7.31 6.94 -6.84
N ASN A 236 -6.29 6.23 -7.30
CA ASN A 236 -6.38 5.44 -8.54
C ASN A 236 -7.09 4.10 -8.41
N SER A 237 -7.55 3.73 -7.20
CA SER A 237 -8.33 2.53 -6.94
C SER A 237 -9.82 2.86 -6.76
N PRO A 238 -10.74 2.31 -7.58
CA PRO A 238 -12.17 2.66 -7.50
C PRO A 238 -12.80 2.48 -6.11
N GLY A 239 -12.44 1.41 -5.40
CA GLY A 239 -12.95 1.14 -4.05
C GLY A 239 -12.50 2.18 -3.03
N HIS A 240 -11.20 2.49 -2.99
CA HIS A 240 -10.65 3.46 -2.07
C HIS A 240 -11.05 4.90 -2.41
N ARG A 241 -11.06 5.26 -3.71
CA ARG A 241 -11.54 6.55 -4.23
C ARG A 241 -12.99 6.80 -3.81
N LYS A 242 -13.86 5.77 -3.85
CA LYS A 242 -15.25 5.89 -3.43
C LYS A 242 -15.36 6.38 -1.98
N ASN A 243 -14.50 5.89 -1.08
CA ASN A 243 -14.48 6.34 0.31
C ASN A 243 -14.01 7.80 0.42
N ILE A 244 -12.90 8.16 -0.24
CA ILE A 244 -12.36 9.54 -0.23
C ILE A 244 -13.39 10.56 -0.74
N LEU A 245 -14.14 10.21 -1.79
CA LEU A 245 -15.11 11.10 -2.44
C LEU A 245 -16.55 10.98 -1.90
N ASN A 246 -16.79 10.18 -0.86
CA ASN A 246 -18.13 10.06 -0.30
C ASN A 246 -18.52 11.36 0.43
N PRO A 247 -19.59 12.07 0.00
CA PRO A 247 -19.99 13.33 0.63
C PRO A 247 -20.59 13.17 2.03
N GLU A 248 -20.98 11.97 2.44
CA GLU A 248 -21.51 11.69 3.79
C GLU A 248 -20.41 11.71 4.86
N PHE A 249 -19.17 11.38 4.48
CA PHE A 249 -18.04 11.46 5.40
C PHE A 249 -17.59 12.91 5.59
N THR A 250 -17.55 13.32 6.87
CA THR A 250 -17.19 14.69 7.28
C THR A 250 -15.91 14.69 8.11
N TYR A 251 -15.62 13.61 8.84
CA TYR A 251 -14.44 13.49 9.70
C TYR A 251 -13.50 12.41 9.18
N MET A 252 -12.21 12.61 9.41
CA MET A 252 -11.17 11.68 9.00
C MET A 252 -9.99 11.72 9.98
N GLY A 253 -9.36 10.56 10.16
CA GLY A 253 -8.02 10.43 10.69
C GLY A 253 -7.20 9.48 9.83
N ALA A 254 -5.88 9.60 9.86
CA ALA A 254 -4.97 8.75 9.11
C ALA A 254 -3.90 8.17 10.03
N GLY A 255 -3.59 6.89 9.88
CA GLY A 255 -2.58 6.22 10.68
C GLY A 255 -1.54 5.56 9.80
N THR A 256 -0.27 5.64 10.20
CA THR A 256 0.84 5.01 9.48
C THR A 256 1.74 4.23 10.42
N SER A 257 2.26 3.10 9.94
CA SER A 257 3.24 2.30 10.68
C SER A 257 4.29 1.72 9.74
N PHE A 258 5.55 1.83 10.15
CA PHE A 258 6.70 1.43 9.35
C PHE A 258 7.10 -0.03 9.59
N TYR A 259 7.58 -0.68 8.53
CA TYR A 259 8.21 -1.99 8.62
C TYR A 259 9.29 -2.17 7.55
N LYS A 260 10.23 -3.08 7.81
CA LYS A 260 11.18 -3.57 6.82
C LYS A 260 10.62 -4.81 6.13
N ASP A 261 10.53 -4.75 4.81
CA ASP A 261 10.08 -5.90 4.01
C ASP A 261 11.26 -6.84 3.76
N LYS A 262 11.41 -7.82 4.67
CA LYS A 262 12.47 -8.84 4.61
C LYS A 262 12.44 -9.64 3.30
N LYS A 263 11.27 -9.75 2.65
CA LYS A 263 11.12 -10.46 1.37
C LYS A 263 11.66 -9.63 0.20
N PHE A 264 11.93 -8.35 0.41
CA PHE A 264 12.41 -7.42 -0.60
C PHE A 264 13.61 -6.60 -0.11
N TYR A 265 14.67 -7.30 0.31
CA TYR A 265 15.96 -6.72 0.70
C TYR A 265 15.88 -5.69 1.85
N ASP A 266 15.02 -5.95 2.84
CA ASP A 266 14.83 -5.07 4.01
C ASP A 266 14.46 -3.63 3.64
N ILE A 267 13.80 -3.45 2.48
CA ILE A 267 13.34 -2.15 2.02
C ILE A 267 12.39 -1.55 3.05
N ASP A 268 12.54 -0.24 3.27
CA ASP A 268 11.66 0.52 4.12
C ASP A 268 10.29 0.66 3.46
N LYS A 269 9.23 0.27 4.18
CA LYS A 269 7.84 0.39 3.74
C LYS A 269 6.97 0.92 4.87
N VAL A 270 5.83 1.47 4.50
CA VAL A 270 4.81 1.94 5.43
C VAL A 270 3.49 1.24 5.12
N LYS A 271 2.77 0.79 6.16
CA LYS A 271 1.35 0.49 6.09
C LYS A 271 0.60 1.75 6.50
N ALA A 272 -0.35 2.19 5.70
CA ALA A 272 -1.16 3.37 5.98
C ALA A 272 -2.64 3.00 5.99
N VAL A 273 -3.39 3.70 6.83
CA VAL A 273 -4.83 3.50 7.06
C VAL A 273 -5.51 4.87 7.05
N GLN A 274 -6.67 4.97 6.41
CA GLN A 274 -7.59 6.11 6.55
C GLN A 274 -8.87 5.61 7.20
N VAL A 275 -9.34 6.30 8.22
CA VAL A 275 -10.64 6.06 8.83
C VAL A 275 -11.52 7.28 8.58
N PHE A 276 -12.72 7.05 8.06
CA PHE A 276 -13.70 8.08 7.74
C PHE A 276 -14.97 7.88 8.55
N THR A 277 -15.57 8.97 9.04
CA THR A 277 -16.86 8.93 9.73
C THR A 277 -17.77 10.09 9.31
N ALA A 278 -19.08 9.85 9.35
CA ALA A 278 -20.08 10.88 9.05
C ALA A 278 -20.24 11.89 10.21
N LYS A 279 -20.07 11.41 11.44
CA LYS A 279 -20.18 12.13 12.71
C LYS A 279 -18.87 12.00 13.51
N PRO A 280 -18.56 12.96 14.41
CA PRO A 280 -17.34 12.93 15.20
C PRO A 280 -17.28 11.71 16.11
#